data_AF-A0A6C0HAF9-F1
#
_entry.id   AF-A0A6C0HAF9-F1
#
_cell.length_a   1.000
_cell.length_b   1.000
_cell.length_c   1.000
_cell.angle_alpha   90.00
_cell.angle_beta   90.00
_cell.angle_gamma   90.00
#
_symmetry.space_group_name_H-M   'P 1'
#
loop_
_entity.id
_entity.type
_entity.pdbx_description
1 polymer ?
#
loop_
_entity_poly.entity_id
_entity_poly.type
_entity_poly.pdbx_seq_one_letter_code
_entity_poly.pdbx_strand_id
1 'polypeptide(L)'
;MKKVDYLSEDALIPVDQKFLCISFLSDHENKKTLCGIKVRGCFETYEKACDHAKKLQSIDPYFNVFVGESGKWLAYDPDPESKYIKDSEYANEELNNIMKGYLENQEKAKIFHEQRKNELVRQNVLDNISTINDNINDLQNKINQIDITEEEKTKLQYNIDTYEEQINKMNIKKKELEEQLELTTEQLKTFHKKNMKLPKIIET
;
A
#
# COMPACT_ATOMS: atom_id res chain seq x y z
N MET A 1 8.81 -22.90 -12.90
CA MET A 1 7.94 -22.39 -11.81
C MET A 1 6.70 -21.78 -12.45
N LYS A 2 5.49 -22.06 -11.94
CA LYS A 2 4.28 -21.41 -12.47
C LYS A 2 4.36 -19.91 -12.18
N LYS A 3 4.16 -19.07 -13.19
CA LYS A 3 4.11 -17.63 -13.06
C LYS A 3 2.87 -17.26 -12.24
N VAL A 4 3.04 -16.43 -11.21
CA VAL A 4 1.91 -15.95 -10.40
C VAL A 4 1.22 -14.84 -11.17
N ASP A 5 -0.09 -14.97 -11.35
CA ASP A 5 -0.92 -13.95 -11.97
C ASP A 5 -1.51 -13.03 -10.90
N TYR A 6 -1.20 -11.74 -10.98
CA TYR A 6 -1.71 -10.70 -10.10
C TYR A 6 -2.89 -9.93 -10.74
N LEU A 7 -3.22 -10.19 -12.01
CA LEU A 7 -4.33 -9.57 -12.71
C LEU A 7 -5.62 -10.30 -12.37
N SER A 8 -6.38 -9.77 -11.42
CA SER A 8 -7.70 -10.31 -11.08
C SER A 8 -8.70 -10.06 -12.20
N GLU A 9 -9.45 -11.08 -12.57
CA GLU A 9 -10.57 -10.99 -13.50
C GLU A 9 -11.89 -10.84 -12.74
N ASP A 10 -12.85 -10.13 -13.32
CA ASP A 10 -14.18 -9.97 -12.74
C ASP A 10 -15.02 -11.24 -12.92
N ALA A 11 -15.59 -11.74 -11.83
CA ALA A 11 -16.42 -12.94 -11.83
C ALA A 11 -17.85 -12.70 -12.35
N LEU A 12 -18.32 -11.45 -12.38
CA LEU A 12 -19.68 -11.07 -12.74
C LEU A 12 -19.68 -10.17 -13.97
N ILE A 13 -19.69 -10.78 -15.15
CA ILE A 13 -19.78 -10.08 -16.43
C ILE A 13 -21.16 -10.36 -17.05
N PRO A 14 -21.93 -9.34 -17.47
CA PRO A 14 -23.19 -9.55 -18.17
C PRO A 14 -22.99 -10.42 -19.42
N VAL A 15 -23.87 -11.40 -19.61
CA VAL A 15 -23.71 -12.43 -20.66
C VAL A 15 -23.62 -11.82 -22.06
N ASP A 16 -24.33 -10.72 -22.29
CA ASP A 16 -24.43 -9.97 -23.54
C ASP A 16 -23.31 -8.93 -23.74
N GLN A 17 -22.42 -8.74 -22.77
CA GLN A 17 -21.39 -7.68 -22.76
C GLN A 17 -20.00 -8.22 -22.45
N LYS A 18 -19.60 -9.31 -23.12
CA LYS A 18 -18.30 -9.94 -22.91
C LYS A 18 -17.15 -9.19 -23.59
N PHE A 19 -17.41 -8.49 -24.68
CA PHE A 19 -16.41 -7.75 -25.46
C PHE A 19 -16.78 -6.28 -25.54
N LEU A 20 -15.76 -5.43 -25.55
CA LEU A 20 -15.91 -3.99 -25.53
C LEU A 20 -15.07 -3.35 -26.62
N CYS A 21 -15.66 -2.39 -27.34
CA CYS A 21 -14.95 -1.52 -28.27
C CYS A 21 -14.64 -0.18 -27.60
N ILE A 22 -13.37 0.22 -27.60
CA ILE A 22 -12.90 1.46 -26.96
C ILE A 22 -11.98 2.21 -27.91
N SER A 23 -12.02 3.54 -27.86
CA SER A 23 -10.97 4.39 -28.41
C SER A 23 -10.36 5.24 -27.30
N PHE A 24 -9.08 5.54 -27.44
CA PHE A 24 -8.35 6.37 -26.51
C PHE A 24 -7.96 7.69 -27.17
N LEU A 25 -7.89 8.74 -26.37
CA LEU A 25 -7.38 10.05 -26.73
C LEU A 25 -6.25 10.39 -25.77
N SER A 26 -5.04 10.50 -26.29
CA SER A 26 -3.87 10.87 -25.51
C SER A 26 -3.01 11.89 -26.27
N ASP A 27 -2.44 12.84 -25.54
CA ASP A 27 -1.57 13.89 -26.07
C ASP A 27 -0.11 13.50 -25.82
N HIS A 28 0.50 12.85 -26.81
CA HIS A 28 1.87 12.33 -26.71
C HIS A 28 2.93 13.41 -26.77
N GLU A 29 2.67 14.48 -27.53
CA GLU A 29 3.65 15.55 -27.75
C GLU A 29 3.83 16.39 -26.49
N ASN A 30 2.73 16.69 -25.78
CA ASN A 30 2.79 17.54 -24.59
C ASN A 30 2.89 16.76 -23.27
N LYS A 31 3.02 15.43 -23.32
CA LYS A 31 3.09 14.54 -22.15
C LYS A 31 2.06 14.87 -21.07
N LYS A 32 0.84 15.21 -21.49
CA LYS A 32 -0.23 15.53 -20.55
C LYS A 32 -0.65 14.26 -19.82
N THR A 33 -0.92 14.38 -18.53
CA THR A 33 -1.43 13.28 -17.70
C THR A 33 -2.91 12.98 -17.98
N LEU A 34 -3.63 13.89 -18.64
CA LEU A 34 -5.03 13.73 -18.99
C LEU A 34 -5.17 12.86 -20.25
N CYS A 35 -5.78 11.69 -20.08
CA CYS A 35 -6.18 10.81 -21.17
C CYS A 35 -7.71 10.72 -21.23
N GLY A 36 -8.26 10.70 -22.44
CA GLY A 36 -9.68 10.47 -22.71
C GLY A 36 -9.94 9.03 -23.13
N ILE A 37 -11.08 8.49 -22.71
CA ILE A 37 -11.56 7.16 -23.12
C ILE A 37 -12.94 7.33 -23.71
N LYS A 38 -13.18 6.72 -24.88
CA LYS A 38 -14.48 6.71 -25.55
C LYS A 38 -14.95 5.27 -25.68
N VAL A 39 -16.02 4.92 -24.96
CA VAL A 39 -16.72 3.64 -25.06
C VAL A 39 -17.57 3.64 -26.34
N ARG A 40 -17.29 2.72 -27.26
CA ARG A 40 -17.88 2.67 -28.61
C ARG A 40 -18.96 1.59 -28.76
N GLY A 41 -19.07 0.68 -27.81
CA GLY A 41 -20.11 -0.36 -27.75
C GLY A 41 -19.64 -1.61 -26.99
N CYS A 42 -20.60 -2.35 -26.44
CA CYS A 42 -20.38 -3.65 -25.80
C CYS A 42 -21.11 -4.74 -26.58
N PHE A 43 -20.52 -5.92 -26.66
CA PHE A 43 -20.98 -7.03 -27.49
C PHE A 43 -20.79 -8.37 -26.79
N GLU A 44 -21.66 -9.32 -27.13
CA GLU A 44 -21.62 -10.68 -26.61
C GLU A 44 -20.45 -11.51 -27.16
N THR A 45 -20.10 -11.29 -28.44
CA THR A 45 -19.09 -12.09 -29.16
C THR A 45 -18.00 -11.22 -29.75
N TYR A 46 -16.79 -11.78 -29.83
CA TYR A 46 -15.62 -11.11 -30.42
C TYR A 46 -15.87 -10.69 -31.87
N GLU A 47 -16.51 -11.56 -32.67
CA GLU A 47 -16.85 -11.29 -34.07
C GLU A 47 -17.73 -10.05 -34.23
N LYS A 48 -18.80 -9.93 -33.41
CA LYS A 48 -19.69 -8.76 -33.42
C LYS A 48 -18.93 -7.47 -33.07
N ALA A 49 -18.03 -7.54 -32.10
CA ALA A 49 -17.19 -6.42 -31.70
C ALA A 49 -16.23 -6.01 -32.82
N CYS A 50 -15.56 -6.97 -33.47
CA CYS A 50 -14.67 -6.71 -34.60
C CYS A 50 -15.40 -6.10 -35.80
N ASP A 51 -16.58 -6.61 -36.14
CA ASP A 51 -17.38 -6.09 -37.26
C ASP A 51 -17.86 -4.67 -36.98
N HIS A 52 -18.27 -4.37 -35.74
CA HIS A 52 -18.60 -3.01 -35.32
C HIS A 52 -17.39 -2.09 -35.34
N ALA A 53 -16.23 -2.56 -34.87
CA ALA A 53 -14.98 -1.79 -34.92
C ALA A 53 -14.58 -1.44 -36.36
N LYS A 54 -14.70 -2.37 -37.31
CA LYS A 54 -14.45 -2.12 -38.74
C LYS A 54 -15.40 -1.07 -39.32
N LYS A 55 -16.69 -1.13 -38.99
CA LYS A 55 -17.69 -0.12 -39.39
C LYS A 55 -17.40 1.25 -38.77
N LEU A 56 -16.90 1.29 -37.54
CA LEU A 56 -16.53 2.55 -36.90
C LEU A 56 -15.28 3.16 -37.52
N GLN A 57 -14.28 2.34 -37.89
CA GLN A 57 -13.09 2.83 -38.57
C GLN A 57 -13.38 3.46 -39.93
N SER A 58 -14.41 2.99 -40.65
CA SER A 58 -14.82 3.62 -41.91
C SER A 58 -15.55 4.96 -41.73
N ILE A 59 -16.17 5.18 -40.58
CA ILE A 59 -16.87 6.43 -40.24
C ILE A 59 -15.93 7.45 -39.58
N ASP A 60 -15.01 6.97 -38.74
CA ASP A 60 -14.11 7.77 -37.92
C ASP A 60 -12.67 7.24 -38.07
N PRO A 61 -11.95 7.65 -39.13
CA PRO A 61 -10.60 7.17 -39.42
C PRO A 61 -9.53 7.80 -38.51
N TYR A 62 -9.89 8.82 -37.72
CA TYR A 62 -8.95 9.55 -36.88
C TYR A 62 -8.58 8.81 -35.59
N PHE A 63 -9.41 7.86 -35.17
CA PHE A 63 -9.23 7.15 -33.90
C PHE A 63 -9.18 5.64 -34.11
N ASN A 64 -8.14 5.03 -33.54
CA ASN A 64 -8.06 3.58 -33.47
C ASN A 64 -9.18 3.03 -32.58
N VAL A 65 -9.77 1.91 -33.00
CA VAL A 65 -10.79 1.18 -32.24
C VAL A 65 -10.20 -0.13 -31.75
N PHE A 66 -10.07 -0.26 -30.44
CA PHE A 66 -9.56 -1.42 -29.74
C PHE A 66 -10.71 -2.33 -29.33
N VAL A 67 -10.53 -3.63 -29.47
CA VAL A 67 -11.46 -4.66 -29.00
C VAL A 67 -10.81 -5.38 -27.83
N GLY A 68 -11.49 -5.43 -26.69
CA GLY A 68 -11.01 -6.12 -25.50
C GLY A 68 -12.10 -6.92 -24.81
N GLU A 69 -11.70 -7.84 -23.93
CA GLU A 69 -12.59 -8.61 -23.07
C GLU A 69 -12.99 -7.80 -21.83
N SER A 70 -14.27 -7.83 -21.49
CA SER A 70 -14.80 -7.19 -20.28
C SER A 70 -14.38 -7.97 -19.05
N GLY A 71 -14.10 -7.26 -17.96
CA GLY A 71 -13.64 -7.87 -16.71
C GLY A 71 -12.18 -8.30 -16.71
N LYS A 72 -11.40 -7.96 -17.73
CA LYS A 72 -9.96 -8.20 -17.81
C LYS A 72 -9.19 -6.88 -17.90
N TRP A 73 -7.95 -6.90 -17.45
CA TRP A 73 -7.03 -5.78 -17.66
C TRP A 73 -6.61 -5.74 -19.13
N LEU A 74 -6.80 -4.59 -19.76
CA LEU A 74 -6.45 -4.36 -21.17
C LEU A 74 -5.24 -3.44 -21.24
N ALA A 75 -4.18 -3.91 -21.91
CA ALA A 75 -3.05 -3.06 -22.23
C ALA A 75 -3.47 -2.03 -23.27
N TYR A 76 -3.10 -0.77 -23.04
CA TYR A 76 -3.25 0.30 -24.00
C TYR A 76 -1.88 0.86 -24.34
N ASP A 77 -1.58 0.91 -25.63
CA ASP A 77 -0.47 1.67 -26.17
C ASP A 77 -1.03 2.59 -27.28
N PRO A 78 -0.65 3.87 -27.30
CA PRO A 78 -1.01 4.79 -28.38
C PRO A 78 -0.42 4.43 -29.74
N ASP A 79 0.72 3.75 -29.79
CA ASP A 79 1.32 3.26 -31.02
C ASP A 79 0.68 1.92 -31.40
N PRO A 80 -0.15 1.87 -32.47
CA PRO A 80 -0.84 0.65 -32.90
C PRO A 80 0.12 -0.46 -33.34
N GLU A 81 1.38 -0.13 -33.66
CA GLU A 81 2.39 -1.10 -34.04
C GLU A 81 3.26 -1.60 -32.89
N SER A 82 3.02 -1.09 -31.68
CA SER A 82 3.78 -1.45 -30.49
C SER A 82 3.70 -2.95 -30.19
N LYS A 83 4.78 -3.45 -29.59
CA LYS A 83 4.88 -4.84 -29.09
C LYS A 83 3.76 -5.19 -28.10
N TYR A 84 3.22 -4.20 -27.38
CA TYR A 84 2.17 -4.39 -26.38
C TYR A 84 0.78 -4.66 -26.98
N ILE A 85 0.55 -4.25 -28.23
CA ILE A 85 -0.73 -4.52 -28.92
C ILE A 85 -0.63 -5.79 -29.77
N LYS A 86 0.57 -6.06 -30.33
CA LYS A 86 0.81 -7.24 -31.17
C LYS A 86 1.00 -8.53 -30.37
N ASP A 87 1.60 -8.44 -29.19
CA ASP A 87 1.89 -9.58 -28.33
C ASP A 87 1.17 -9.48 -26.98
N SER A 88 0.04 -10.19 -26.89
CA SER A 88 -0.79 -10.26 -25.67
C SER A 88 -0.04 -10.87 -24.49
N GLU A 89 0.90 -11.79 -24.72
CA GLU A 89 1.66 -12.41 -23.64
C GLU A 89 2.60 -11.38 -23.01
N TYR A 90 3.36 -10.64 -23.83
CA TYR A 90 4.25 -9.59 -23.37
C TYR A 90 3.51 -8.47 -22.61
N ALA A 91 2.37 -8.04 -23.16
CA ALA A 91 1.53 -7.03 -22.53
C ALA A 91 1.01 -7.47 -21.15
N ASN A 92 0.57 -8.73 -21.05
CA ASN A 92 0.15 -9.32 -19.79
C ASN A 92 1.32 -9.45 -18.80
N GLU A 93 2.54 -9.79 -19.25
CA GLU A 93 3.71 -9.82 -18.35
C GLU A 93 3.96 -8.46 -17.70
N GLU A 94 3.89 -7.39 -18.49
CA GLU A 94 4.18 -6.03 -18.04
C GLU A 94 3.07 -5.45 -17.17
N LEU A 95 1.80 -5.68 -17.52
CA LEU A 95 0.67 -5.36 -16.64
C LEU A 95 0.78 -6.08 -15.29
N ASN A 96 1.18 -7.35 -15.32
CA ASN A 96 1.36 -8.15 -14.12
C ASN A 96 2.52 -7.63 -13.25
N ASN A 97 3.62 -7.19 -13.87
CA ASN A 97 4.74 -6.51 -13.20
C ASN A 97 4.30 -5.19 -12.54
N ILE A 98 3.49 -4.38 -13.25
CA ILE A 98 2.93 -3.13 -12.74
C ILE A 98 2.03 -3.42 -11.52
N MET A 99 1.10 -4.36 -11.64
CA MET A 99 0.16 -4.70 -10.57
C MET A 99 0.88 -5.25 -9.33
N LYS A 100 1.88 -6.11 -9.54
CA LYS A 100 2.76 -6.58 -8.47
C LYS A 100 3.46 -5.41 -7.78
N GLY A 101 4.07 -4.49 -8.53
CA GLY A 101 4.74 -3.32 -7.97
C GLY A 101 3.79 -2.42 -7.16
N TYR A 102 2.55 -2.26 -7.64
CA TYR A 102 1.51 -1.53 -6.93
C TYR A 102 1.17 -2.18 -5.58
N LEU A 103 0.89 -3.50 -5.57
CA LEU A 103 0.61 -4.25 -4.34
C LEU A 103 1.77 -4.18 -3.35
N GLU A 104 3.00 -4.33 -3.85
CA GLU A 104 4.21 -4.25 -3.05
C GLU A 104 4.40 -2.86 -2.42
N ASN A 105 4.11 -1.79 -3.15
CA ASN A 105 4.17 -0.42 -2.63
C ASN A 105 3.07 -0.17 -1.60
N GLN A 106 1.87 -0.69 -1.82
CA GLN A 106 0.77 -0.58 -0.87
C GLN A 106 1.08 -1.32 0.44
N GLU A 107 1.67 -2.52 0.36
CA GLU A 107 2.10 -3.29 1.52
C GLU A 107 3.22 -2.56 2.29
N LYS A 108 4.24 -2.07 1.59
CA LYS A 108 5.28 -1.21 2.20
C LYS A 108 4.69 -0.01 2.91
N ALA A 109 3.77 0.71 2.25
CA ALA A 109 3.14 1.89 2.83
C ALA A 109 2.37 1.56 4.12
N LYS A 110 1.67 0.42 4.17
CA LYS A 110 1.01 -0.07 5.39
C LYS A 110 2.02 -0.35 6.50
N ILE A 111 3.10 -1.06 6.18
CA ILE A 111 4.14 -1.42 7.14
C ILE A 111 4.81 -0.15 7.71
N PHE A 112 5.19 0.81 6.86
CA PHE A 112 5.76 2.10 7.31
C PHE A 112 4.79 2.92 8.16
N HIS A 113 3.50 2.89 7.82
CA HIS A 113 2.48 3.57 8.62
C HIS A 113 2.37 2.95 10.02
N GLU A 114 2.38 1.62 10.11
CA GLU A 114 2.35 0.90 11.39
C GLU A 114 3.61 1.17 12.23
N GLN A 115 4.80 1.14 11.62
CA GLN A 115 6.04 1.51 12.33
C GLN A 115 5.97 2.91 12.91
N ARG A 116 5.61 3.90 12.09
CA ARG A 116 5.50 5.29 12.55
C ARG A 116 4.49 5.46 13.68
N LYS A 117 3.35 4.76 13.59
CA LYS A 117 2.34 4.77 14.65
C LYS A 117 2.92 4.21 15.95
N ASN A 118 3.59 3.06 15.90
CA ASN A 118 4.16 2.41 17.07
C ASN A 118 5.33 3.22 17.67
N GLU A 119 6.15 3.87 16.85
CA GLU A 119 7.20 4.80 17.28
C GLU A 119 6.62 6.00 18.03
N LEU A 120 5.56 6.61 17.51
CA LEU A 120 4.89 7.74 18.18
C LEU A 120 4.31 7.31 19.53
N VAL A 121 3.66 6.14 19.61
CA VAL A 121 3.15 5.62 20.88
C VAL A 121 4.28 5.34 21.86
N ARG A 122 5.39 4.75 21.39
CA ARG A 122 6.58 4.51 22.21
C ARG A 122 7.14 5.80 22.79
N GLN A 123 7.29 6.86 21.99
CA GLN A 123 7.80 8.14 22.48
C GLN A 123 6.88 8.74 23.55
N ASN A 124 5.57 8.74 23.32
CA ASN A 124 4.60 9.19 24.34
C ASN A 124 4.71 8.40 25.65
N VAL A 125 4.94 7.07 25.59
CA VAL A 125 5.16 6.26 26.78
C VAL A 125 6.46 6.63 27.49
N LEU A 126 7.54 6.89 26.75
CA LEU A 126 8.82 7.32 27.33
C LEU A 126 8.70 8.68 28.02
N ASP A 127 8.05 9.64 27.38
CA ASP A 127 7.84 10.99 27.93
C ASP A 127 6.99 10.94 29.22
N ASN A 128 5.95 10.11 29.23
CA ASN A 128 5.13 9.87 30.43
C ASN A 128 5.93 9.23 31.57
N ILE A 129 6.76 8.22 31.29
CA ILE A 129 7.64 7.61 32.30
C ILE A 129 8.62 8.65 32.86
N SER A 130 9.22 9.48 32.00
CA SER A 130 10.12 10.56 32.44
C SER A 130 9.41 11.53 33.38
N THR A 131 8.22 12.00 33.00
CA THR A 131 7.43 12.93 33.81
C THR A 131 7.08 12.35 35.18
N ILE A 132 6.76 11.05 35.24
CA ILE A 132 6.43 10.39 36.51
C ILE A 132 7.70 10.20 37.36
N ASN A 133 8.85 9.88 36.76
CA ASN A 133 10.12 9.82 37.48
C ASN A 133 10.50 11.18 38.10
N ASP A 134 10.28 12.28 37.38
CA ASP A 134 10.53 13.63 37.90
C ASP A 134 9.61 13.92 39.11
N ASN A 135 8.33 13.53 39.03
CA ASN A 135 7.40 13.64 40.16
C ASN A 135 7.82 12.78 41.36
N ILE A 136 8.30 11.56 41.14
CA ILE A 136 8.82 10.68 42.22
C ILE A 136 10.04 11.34 42.89
N ASN A 137 10.98 11.87 42.11
CA ASN A 137 12.16 12.56 42.64
C ASN A 137 11.76 13.77 43.50
N ASP A 138 10.78 14.55 43.07
CA ASP A 138 10.24 15.67 43.84
C ASP A 138 9.58 15.24 45.16
N LEU A 139 8.85 14.11 45.15
CA LEU A 139 8.26 13.54 46.37
C LEU A 139 9.32 13.00 47.32
N GLN A 140 10.37 12.34 46.80
CA GLN A 140 11.51 11.86 47.60
C GLN A 140 12.28 13.03 48.23
N ASN A 141 12.50 14.11 47.48
CA ASN A 141 13.13 15.33 47.99
C ASN A 141 12.31 15.96 49.12
N LYS A 142 10.97 15.91 49.02
CA LYS A 142 10.08 16.33 50.12
C LYS A 142 10.26 15.42 51.32
N ILE A 143 10.16 14.10 51.18
CA ILE A 143 10.32 13.13 52.29
C ILE A 143 11.63 13.34 53.09
N ASN A 144 12.71 13.75 52.43
CA ASN A 144 14.01 13.98 53.06
C ASN A 144 14.12 15.29 53.86
N GLN A 145 13.09 16.15 53.86
CA GLN A 145 13.08 17.37 54.68
C GLN A 145 12.89 17.06 56.17
N ILE A 146 13.63 17.77 57.01
CA ILE A 146 13.82 17.46 58.45
C ILE A 146 12.54 17.69 59.28
N ASP A 147 11.62 18.54 58.84
CA ASP A 147 10.44 19.00 59.60
C ASP A 147 9.11 18.30 59.23
N ILE A 148 9.14 17.12 58.62
CA ILE A 148 7.93 16.41 58.15
C ILE A 148 7.38 15.45 59.20
N THR A 149 6.05 15.43 59.36
CA THR A 149 5.37 14.48 60.25
C THR A 149 5.32 13.06 59.68
N GLU A 150 5.33 12.03 60.55
CA GLU A 150 5.27 10.63 60.12
C GLU A 150 3.99 10.27 59.33
N GLU A 151 2.86 10.94 59.63
CA GLU A 151 1.62 10.78 58.84
C GLU A 151 1.76 11.32 57.41
N GLU A 152 2.39 12.49 57.24
CA GLU A 152 2.63 13.08 55.92
C GLU A 152 3.62 12.23 55.11
N LYS A 153 4.67 11.74 55.76
CA LYS A 153 5.63 10.80 55.16
C LYS A 153 4.95 9.54 54.64
N THR A 154 4.03 8.97 55.41
CA THR A 154 3.27 7.77 55.00
C THR A 154 2.39 8.05 53.77
N LYS A 155 1.73 9.22 53.71
CA LYS A 155 0.93 9.62 52.54
C LYS A 155 1.78 9.86 51.29
N LEU A 156 2.94 10.50 51.44
CA LEU A 156 3.88 10.73 50.33
C LEU A 156 4.45 9.41 49.82
N GLN A 157 4.79 8.48 50.72
CA GLN A 157 5.25 7.14 50.34
C GLN A 157 4.18 6.36 49.57
N TYR A 158 2.92 6.39 50.03
CA TYR A 158 1.82 5.77 49.31
C TYR A 158 1.69 6.31 47.87
N ASN A 159 1.83 7.63 47.68
CA ASN A 159 1.79 8.22 46.34
C ASN A 159 2.96 7.74 45.47
N ILE A 160 4.18 7.62 46.02
CA ILE A 160 5.34 7.07 45.31
C ILE A 160 5.04 5.63 44.87
N ASP A 161 4.55 4.78 45.78
CA ASP A 161 4.24 3.38 45.47
C ASP A 161 3.20 3.28 44.34
N THR A 162 2.20 4.16 44.31
CA THR A 162 1.22 4.20 43.20
C THR A 162 1.84 4.64 41.87
N TYR A 163 2.78 5.57 41.88
CA TYR A 163 3.50 6.00 40.67
C TYR A 163 4.46 4.91 40.16
N GLU A 164 5.12 4.19 41.06
CA GLU A 164 5.95 3.04 40.71
C GLU A 164 5.13 1.92 40.06
N GLU A 165 3.92 1.64 40.56
CA GLU A 165 3.01 0.66 39.93
C GLU A 165 2.61 1.09 38.51
N GLN A 166 2.34 2.39 38.30
CA GLN A 166 2.04 2.94 36.98
C GLN A 166 3.25 2.83 36.02
N ILE A 167 4.46 3.15 36.49
CA ILE A 167 5.71 2.97 35.74
C ILE A 167 5.88 1.51 35.33
N ASN A 168 5.64 0.56 36.22
CA ASN A 168 5.77 -0.86 35.91
C ASN A 168 4.82 -1.28 34.78
N LYS A 169 3.54 -0.86 34.85
CA LYS A 169 2.56 -1.09 33.77
C LYS A 169 3.00 -0.48 32.44
N MET A 170 3.55 0.74 32.46
CA MET A 170 4.06 1.39 31.25
C MET A 170 5.33 0.73 30.70
N ASN A 171 6.22 0.21 31.55
CA ASN A 171 7.40 -0.52 31.12
C ASN A 171 7.04 -1.85 30.43
N ILE A 172 6.02 -2.56 30.92
CA ILE A 172 5.47 -3.74 30.25
C ILE A 172 4.97 -3.36 28.85
N LYS A 173 4.15 -2.31 28.76
CA LYS A 173 3.63 -1.83 27.47
C LYS A 173 4.73 -1.36 26.52
N LYS A 174 5.77 -0.70 27.04
CA LYS A 174 6.95 -0.29 26.27
C LYS A 174 7.66 -1.50 25.66
N LYS A 175 7.83 -2.57 26.44
CA LYS A 175 8.47 -3.81 25.97
C LYS A 175 7.66 -4.46 24.85
N GLU A 176 6.33 -4.53 25.00
CA GLU A 176 5.44 -5.04 23.94
C GLU A 176 5.56 -4.22 22.64
N LEU A 177 5.64 -2.89 22.75
CA LEU A 177 5.84 -2.00 21.60
C LEU A 177 7.22 -2.17 20.94
N GLU A 178 8.26 -2.41 21.75
CA GLU A 178 9.61 -2.73 21.28
C GLU A 178 9.63 -4.01 20.46
N GLU A 179 9.01 -5.07 20.96
CA GLU A 179 8.87 -6.34 20.25
C GLU A 179 8.09 -6.19 18.93
N GLN A 180 7.00 -5.41 18.94
CA GLN A 180 6.25 -5.11 17.71
C GLN A 180 7.08 -4.34 16.68
N LEU A 181 7.83 -3.32 17.10
CA LEU A 181 8.69 -2.54 16.19
C LEU A 181 9.81 -3.40 15.58
N GLU A 182 10.37 -4.32 16.36
CA GLU A 182 11.38 -5.26 15.88
C GLU A 182 10.78 -6.20 14.83
N LEU A 183 9.61 -6.77 15.10
CA LEU A 183 8.88 -7.63 14.16
C LEU A 183 8.57 -6.91 12.85
N THR A 184 8.06 -5.67 12.91
CA THR A 184 7.77 -4.87 11.71
C THR A 184 9.04 -4.53 10.93
N THR A 185 10.16 -4.30 11.63
CA THR A 185 11.47 -4.05 11.01
C THR A 185 12.00 -5.29 10.29
N GLU A 186 11.84 -6.48 10.88
CA GLU A 186 12.19 -7.74 10.23
C GLU A 186 11.32 -8.02 9.00
N GLN A 187 10.03 -7.70 9.06
CA GLN A 187 9.13 -7.78 7.91
C GLN A 187 9.62 -6.91 6.75
N LEU A 188 10.03 -5.66 7.00
CA LEU A 188 10.62 -4.80 5.97
C LEU A 188 11.93 -5.34 5.39
N LYS A 189 12.83 -5.85 6.23
CA LYS A 189 14.11 -6.44 5.78
C LYS A 189 13.86 -7.67 4.91
N THR A 190 12.92 -8.52 5.31
CA THR A 190 12.52 -9.72 4.56
C THR A 190 11.90 -9.34 3.22
N PHE A 191 11.04 -8.31 3.21
CA PHE A 191 10.45 -7.76 2.00
C PHE A 191 11.52 -7.25 1.02
N HIS A 192 12.48 -6.47 1.51
CA HIS A 192 13.58 -5.97 0.69
C HIS A 192 14.45 -7.11 0.11
N LYS A 193 14.71 -8.17 0.90
CA LYS A 193 15.50 -9.33 0.47
C LYS A 193 14.76 -10.17 -0.57
N LYS A 194 13.44 -10.30 -0.46
CA LYS A 194 12.59 -10.97 -1.47
C LYS A 194 12.63 -10.23 -2.80
N ASN A 195 12.59 -8.90 -2.77
CA ASN A 195 12.62 -8.08 -3.98
C ASN A 195 14.01 -8.01 -4.63
N MET A 196 15.09 -8.09 -3.85
CA MET A 196 16.46 -8.12 -4.39
C MET A 196 16.82 -9.46 -5.04
N LYS A 197 16.08 -10.54 -4.74
CA LYS A 197 16.22 -11.86 -5.36
C LYS A 197 15.41 -12.03 -6.63
N LEU A 198 14.55 -11.07 -7.01
CA LEU A 198 13.96 -11.08 -8.34
C LEU A 198 15.11 -10.81 -9.33
N PRO A 199 15.34 -11.69 -10.31
CA PRO A 199 16.45 -11.52 -11.23
C PRO A 199 16.30 -10.16 -11.91
N LYS A 200 17.30 -9.28 -11.74
CA LYS A 200 17.54 -8.22 -12.72
C LYS A 200 17.82 -8.96 -14.01
N ILE A 201 16.87 -8.98 -14.93
CA ILE A 201 17.12 -9.44 -16.29
C ILE A 201 18.15 -8.46 -16.83
N ILE A 202 19.41 -8.89 -16.82
CA ILE A 202 20.47 -8.27 -17.58
C ILE A 202 20.28 -8.87 -18.97
N GLU A 203 19.58 -8.14 -19.84
CA GLU A 203 19.58 -8.47 -21.26
C GLU A 203 20.98 -8.16 -21.81
N THR A 204 21.57 -9.17 -22.46
CA THR A 204 22.77 -9.05 -23.31
C THR A 204 22.43 -8.40 -24.64
#